data_AF-A0A1B6ISZ6-F1
#
_entry.id   AF-A0A1B6ISZ6-F1
#
_cell.length_a   1.000
_cell.length_b   1.000
_cell.length_c   1.000
_cell.angle_alpha   90.00
_cell.angle_beta   90.00
_cell.angle_gamma   90.00
#
_symmetry.space_group_name_H-M   'P 1'
#
loop_
_entity.id
_entity.type
_entity.pdbx_description
1 polymer ?
#
loop_
_entity_poly.entity_id
_entity_poly.type
_entity_poly.pdbx_seq_one_letter_code
_entity_poly.pdbx_strand_id
1 'polypeptide(L)'
;NPNSYFTKLYHAHNPSSDVVLVALENIQEGRNLRARTHLYVYNLSELRFRDFTHCLAGRGSILHKCMIYEPYIFIKDYFFLSIYNYKTTRLIDIKPAVSSPIVFNSNVVYVTGGKFMQFNVSTGKTNQLSTFNAHPSFTVACDRFITQYRSSGQDFEVLEVSSREMRYEFSIQPNNSYWLSTRMAKTNAMCTKKIIIEFDLEANKRKVYIINFW
;
A
#
# COMPACT_ATOMS: atom_id res chain seq x y z
N ASN A 1 -7.88 -8.25 28.21
CA ASN A 1 -9.36 -8.20 28.18
C ASN A 1 -9.85 -9.47 27.48
N PRO A 2 -10.73 -10.28 28.09
CA PRO A 2 -11.25 -11.52 27.48
C PRO A 2 -12.02 -11.31 26.16
N ASN A 3 -12.50 -10.10 25.89
CA ASN A 3 -13.21 -9.77 24.66
C ASN A 3 -12.27 -9.29 23.52
N SER A 4 -10.96 -9.39 23.74
CA SER A 4 -9.95 -8.99 22.76
C SER A 4 -9.28 -10.19 22.11
N TYR A 5 -9.09 -10.13 20.80
CA TYR A 5 -8.39 -11.16 20.03
C TYR A 5 -7.55 -10.54 18.91
N PHE A 6 -6.42 -11.18 18.59
CA PHE A 6 -5.59 -10.76 17.47
C PHE A 6 -6.24 -11.15 16.15
N THR A 7 -6.24 -10.23 15.20
CA THR A 7 -6.91 -10.42 13.90
C THR A 7 -5.98 -10.37 12.73
N LYS A 8 -4.92 -9.56 12.83
CA LYS A 8 -4.02 -9.34 11.71
C LYS A 8 -2.62 -8.96 12.15
N LEU A 9 -1.66 -9.41 11.36
CA LEU A 9 -0.25 -9.06 11.45
C LEU A 9 0.16 -8.36 10.15
N TYR A 10 0.83 -7.22 10.26
CA TYR A 10 1.43 -6.53 9.12
C TYR A 10 2.94 -6.48 9.32
N HIS A 11 3.68 -7.11 8.41
CA HIS A 11 5.13 -7.02 8.40
C HIS A 11 5.59 -5.68 7.85
N ALA A 12 6.62 -5.11 8.45
CA ALA A 12 7.29 -3.96 7.87
C ALA A 12 7.81 -4.29 6.47
N HIS A 13 7.71 -3.31 5.58
CA HIS A 13 8.52 -3.34 4.37
C HIS A 13 10.00 -3.22 4.79
N ASN A 14 10.85 -4.14 4.28
CA ASN A 14 12.30 -4.23 4.59
C ASN A 14 12.96 -2.84 4.64
N PRO A 15 13.87 -2.58 5.61
CA PRO A 15 14.68 -3.57 6.34
C PRO A 15 14.29 -3.83 7.81
N SER A 16 13.09 -3.45 8.27
CA SER A 16 12.74 -3.53 9.70
C SER A 16 12.34 -4.93 10.20
N SER A 17 12.63 -5.22 11.46
CA SER A 17 12.05 -6.35 12.22
C SER A 17 10.79 -6.00 12.99
N ASP A 18 10.31 -4.75 12.89
CA ASP A 18 9.05 -4.33 13.49
C ASP A 18 7.83 -4.84 12.70
N VAL A 19 6.79 -5.22 13.43
CA VAL A 19 5.50 -5.66 12.87
C VAL A 19 4.37 -4.95 13.57
N VAL A 20 3.29 -4.66 12.84
CA VAL A 20 2.06 -4.12 13.43
C VAL A 20 1.11 -5.27 13.73
N LEU A 21 0.75 -5.38 15.00
CA LEU A 21 -0.27 -6.29 15.52
C LEU A 21 -1.59 -5.55 15.64
N VAL A 22 -2.65 -6.16 15.12
CA VAL A 22 -4.01 -5.66 15.25
C VAL A 22 -4.79 -6.55 16.18
N ALA A 23 -5.32 -5.97 17.25
CA ALA A 23 -6.27 -6.62 18.14
C ALA A 23 -7.64 -5.96 17.99
N LEU A 24 -8.69 -6.77 17.87
CA LEU A 24 -10.06 -6.29 17.96
C LEU A 24 -10.59 -6.57 19.36
N GLU A 25 -11.26 -5.59 19.93
CA GLU A 25 -12.00 -5.70 21.18
C GLU A 25 -13.48 -5.47 20.89
N ASN A 26 -14.29 -6.51 21.12
CA ASN A 26 -15.73 -6.39 21.01
C ASN A 26 -16.29 -5.68 22.23
N ILE A 27 -17.02 -4.59 22.01
CA ILE A 27 -17.64 -3.78 23.06
C ILE A 27 -19.15 -3.89 22.90
N GLN A 28 -19.78 -4.46 23.91
CA GLN A 28 -21.22 -4.54 24.01
C GLN A 28 -21.72 -3.31 24.78
N GLU A 29 -22.04 -2.23 24.05
CA GLU A 29 -22.70 -1.04 24.59
C GLU A 29 -24.20 -1.09 24.21
N GLY A 30 -25.01 -1.73 25.07
CA GLY A 30 -26.45 -1.88 24.86
C GLY A 30 -26.79 -2.82 23.69
N ARG A 31 -27.68 -2.39 22.77
CA ARG A 31 -28.09 -3.17 21.57
C ARG A 31 -27.14 -3.04 20.38
N ASN A 32 -26.11 -2.18 20.46
CA ASN A 32 -25.20 -1.92 19.35
C ASN A 32 -23.87 -2.64 19.59
N LEU A 33 -23.43 -3.45 18.63
CA LEU A 33 -22.10 -4.06 18.64
C LEU A 33 -21.09 -3.02 18.12
N ARG A 34 -20.23 -2.52 19.01
CA ARG A 34 -19.08 -1.66 18.64
C ARG A 34 -17.81 -2.51 18.72
N ALA A 35 -16.84 -2.20 17.87
CA ALA A 35 -15.51 -2.79 17.94
C ALA A 35 -14.48 -1.67 18.16
N ARG A 36 -13.53 -1.91 19.05
CA ARG A 36 -12.29 -1.13 19.12
C ARG A 36 -11.19 -1.91 18.43
N THR A 37 -10.46 -1.24 17.55
CA THR A 37 -9.28 -1.77 16.90
C THR A 37 -8.06 -1.16 17.57
N HIS A 38 -7.26 -2.00 18.20
CA HIS A 38 -6.00 -1.61 18.82
C HIS A 38 -4.84 -2.01 17.91
N LEU A 39 -3.92 -1.08 17.70
CA LEU A 39 -2.72 -1.24 16.90
C LEU A 39 -1.52 -1.14 17.83
N TYR A 40 -0.68 -2.17 17.80
CA TYR A 40 0.57 -2.25 18.54
C TYR A 40 1.71 -2.50 17.58
N VAL A 41 2.90 -2.00 17.90
CA VAL A 41 4.11 -2.37 17.18
C VAL A 41 4.93 -3.29 18.06
N TYR A 42 5.32 -4.42 17.50
CA TYR A 42 6.17 -5.40 18.17
C TYR A 42 7.45 -5.58 17.38
N ASN A 43 8.58 -5.59 18.07
CA ASN A 43 9.87 -5.88 17.46
C ASN A 43 10.18 -7.37 17.58
N LEU A 44 10.31 -8.06 16.46
CA LEU A 44 10.57 -9.50 16.45
C LEU A 44 11.99 -9.87 16.93
N SER A 45 12.97 -8.98 16.77
CA SER A 45 14.36 -9.24 17.17
C SER A 45 14.57 -9.05 18.67
N GLU A 46 13.97 -8.01 19.23
CA GLU A 46 14.08 -7.63 20.65
C GLU A 46 12.98 -8.28 21.51
N LEU A 47 12.01 -8.96 20.88
CA LEU A 47 10.87 -9.63 21.51
C LEU A 47 10.04 -8.72 22.44
N ARG A 48 9.92 -7.44 22.10
CA ARG A 48 9.19 -6.44 22.91
C ARG A 48 8.27 -5.56 22.09
N PHE A 49 7.22 -5.06 22.74
CA PHE A 49 6.39 -4.00 22.18
C PHE A 49 7.15 -2.67 22.18
N ARG A 50 6.95 -1.88 21.11
CA ARG A 50 7.32 -0.46 21.09
C ARG A 50 6.25 0.34 21.81
N ASP A 51 6.58 1.56 22.25
CA ASP A 51 5.66 2.43 22.99
C ASP A 51 4.45 2.91 22.17
N PHE A 52 4.48 2.72 20.84
CA PHE A 52 3.38 3.07 19.98
C PHE A 52 2.14 2.21 20.24
N THR A 53 1.06 2.88 20.60
CA THR A 53 -0.28 2.32 20.69
C THR A 53 -1.27 3.25 20.00
N HIS A 54 -2.21 2.68 19.24
CA HIS A 54 -3.28 3.46 18.63
C HIS A 54 -4.60 2.70 18.70
N CYS A 55 -5.67 3.37 19.15
CA CYS A 55 -6.99 2.79 19.27
C CYS A 55 -7.97 3.53 18.37
N LEU A 56 -8.67 2.78 17.53
CA LEU A 56 -9.74 3.25 16.67
C LEU A 56 -11.06 2.68 17.17
N ALA A 57 -12.08 3.53 17.32
CA ALA A 57 -13.41 3.10 17.72
C ALA A 57 -14.39 3.30 16.57
N GLY A 58 -15.23 2.30 16.29
CA GLY A 58 -16.35 2.50 15.38
C GLY A 58 -17.35 1.36 15.33
N ARG A 59 -18.35 1.52 14.46
CA ARG A 59 -19.43 0.54 14.25
C ARG A 59 -18.97 -0.49 13.23
N GLY A 60 -19.03 -1.78 13.61
CA GLY A 60 -18.63 -2.88 12.75
C GLY A 60 -17.12 -2.98 12.54
N SER A 61 -16.71 -4.05 11.86
CA SER A 61 -15.33 -4.30 11.40
C SER A 61 -14.93 -3.23 10.40
N ILE A 62 -14.50 -2.06 10.89
CA ILE A 62 -13.96 -1.03 10.01
C ILE A 62 -12.76 -1.66 9.31
N LEU A 63 -12.86 -1.78 7.99
CA LEU A 63 -11.83 -2.27 7.08
C LEU A 63 -10.67 -1.28 7.05
N HIS A 64 -9.93 -1.21 8.16
CA HIS A 64 -8.72 -0.43 8.24
C HIS A 64 -7.61 -1.17 7.51
N LYS A 65 -6.99 -0.50 6.54
CA LYS A 65 -5.75 -0.98 5.95
C LYS A 65 -4.59 -0.33 6.69
N CYS A 66 -3.67 -1.16 7.15
CA CYS A 66 -2.45 -0.72 7.78
C CYS A 66 -1.27 -1.10 6.88
N MET A 67 -0.23 -0.26 6.90
CA MET A 67 1.07 -0.56 6.32
C MET A 67 2.13 0.01 7.25
N ILE A 68 3.19 -0.76 7.50
CA ILE A 68 4.35 -0.30 8.26
C ILE A 68 5.56 -0.25 7.33
N TYR A 69 6.26 0.89 7.36
CA TYR A 69 7.52 1.08 6.66
C TYR A 69 8.40 1.98 7.50
N GLU A 70 9.43 1.38 8.11
CA GLU A 70 10.20 2.03 9.18
C GLU A 70 10.72 3.42 8.78
N PRO A 71 10.55 4.44 9.65
CA PRO A 71 9.97 4.45 11.01
C PRO A 71 8.47 4.81 11.08
N TYR A 72 7.70 4.62 10.01
CA TYR A 72 6.31 5.07 9.92
C TYR A 72 5.28 3.94 9.86
N ILE A 73 4.08 4.25 10.34
CA ILE A 73 2.87 3.46 10.14
C ILE A 73 1.84 4.33 9.43
N PHE A 74 1.22 3.74 8.43
CA PHE A 74 0.18 4.32 7.61
C PHE A 74 -1.13 3.60 7.94
N ILE A 75 -2.08 4.33 8.51
CA ILE A 75 -3.38 3.82 8.95
C ILE A 75 -4.44 4.45 8.06
N LYS A 76 -5.05 3.65 7.20
CA LYS A 76 -6.12 4.07 6.30
C LYS A 76 -7.46 3.61 6.84
N ASP A 77 -8.34 4.55 7.16
CA ASP A 77 -9.77 4.30 7.34
C ASP A 77 -10.53 4.58 6.03
N TYR A 78 -11.86 4.68 6.09
CA TYR A 78 -12.66 4.95 4.89
C TYR A 78 -12.34 6.31 4.23
N PHE A 79 -12.06 7.35 5.02
CA PHE A 79 -11.92 8.73 4.56
C PHE A 79 -10.47 9.23 4.59
N PHE A 80 -9.72 8.90 5.62
CA PHE A 80 -8.42 9.49 5.93
C PHE A 80 -7.31 8.46 5.90
N LEU A 81 -6.10 8.94 5.61
CA LEU A 81 -4.83 8.28 5.83
C LEU A 81 -4.09 9.05 6.93
N SER A 82 -3.83 8.38 8.04
CA SER A 82 -3.05 8.91 9.16
C SER A 82 -1.65 8.30 9.13
N ILE A 83 -0.63 9.15 9.25
CA ILE A 83 0.78 8.76 9.19
C ILE A 83 1.41 9.06 10.55
N TYR A 84 1.89 8.04 11.23
CA TYR A 84 2.58 8.15 12.51
C TYR A 84 4.03 7.77 12.37
N ASN A 85 4.93 8.47 13.05
CA ASN A 85 6.25 7.94 13.37
C ASN A 85 6.12 7.13 14.65
N TYR A 86 6.18 5.80 14.54
CA TYR A 86 5.89 4.91 15.67
C TYR A 86 7.04 4.80 16.67
N LYS A 87 8.27 5.19 16.27
CA LYS A 87 9.41 5.24 17.20
C LYS A 87 9.30 6.42 18.17
N THR A 88 8.66 7.50 17.73
CA THR A 88 8.49 8.75 18.52
C THR A 88 7.06 8.98 18.98
N THR A 89 6.14 8.07 18.63
CA THR A 89 4.68 8.15 18.86
C THR A 89 4.00 9.40 18.29
N ARG A 90 4.69 10.18 17.45
CA ARG A 90 4.18 11.42 16.87
C ARG A 90 3.30 11.17 15.65
N LEU A 91 2.14 11.83 15.62
CA LEU A 91 1.37 12.01 14.38
C LEU A 91 2.11 12.97 13.46
N ILE A 92 2.40 12.53 12.25
CA ILE A 92 3.14 13.31 11.24
C ILE A 92 2.16 14.04 10.33
N ASP A 93 1.15 13.33 9.85
CA ASP A 93 0.16 13.91 8.94
C ASP A 93 -1.17 13.14 8.97
N ILE A 94 -2.25 13.83 8.62
CA ILE A 94 -3.56 13.25 8.35
C ILE A 94 -4.17 13.92 7.11
N LYS A 95 -4.50 13.11 6.11
CA LYS A 95 -5.03 13.61 4.83
C LYS A 95 -6.22 12.77 4.38
N PRO A 96 -7.23 13.39 3.72
CA PRO A 96 -8.19 12.62 2.96
C PRO A 96 -7.45 11.76 1.95
N ALA A 97 -7.79 10.48 1.84
CA ALA A 97 -7.17 9.60 0.86
C ALA A 97 -8.21 8.62 0.34
N VAL A 98 -8.18 8.37 -0.96
CA VAL A 98 -9.14 7.47 -1.63
C VAL A 98 -8.52 6.12 -2.00
N SER A 99 -7.18 6.03 -1.99
CA SER A 99 -6.46 4.78 -2.19
C SER A 99 -5.87 4.25 -0.89
N SER A 100 -5.44 2.98 -0.93
CA SER A 100 -4.54 2.44 0.10
C SER A 100 -3.10 2.94 -0.15
N PRO A 101 -2.27 3.09 0.89
CA PRO A 101 -0.84 3.35 0.71
C PRO A 101 -0.16 2.14 0.06
N ILE A 102 0.76 2.40 -0.87
CA ILE A 102 1.56 1.37 -1.56
C ILE A 102 3.03 1.82 -1.57
N VAL A 103 3.96 0.90 -1.34
CA VAL A 103 5.39 1.19 -1.48
C VAL A 103 5.75 1.41 -2.95
N PHE A 104 6.44 2.51 -3.22
CA PHE A 104 6.92 2.90 -4.53
C PHE A 104 8.26 3.64 -4.39
N ASN A 105 9.31 3.14 -5.05
CA ASN A 105 10.66 3.72 -5.02
C ASN A 105 11.16 4.07 -3.60
N SER A 106 11.17 3.07 -2.70
CA SER A 106 11.55 3.23 -1.28
C SER A 106 10.81 4.34 -0.52
N ASN A 107 9.63 4.71 -1.01
CA ASN A 107 8.73 5.71 -0.45
C ASN A 107 7.30 5.16 -0.47
N VAL A 108 6.32 5.97 -0.09
CA VAL A 108 4.92 5.53 -0.04
C VAL A 108 4.06 6.42 -0.92
N VAL A 109 3.30 5.81 -1.82
CA VAL A 109 2.39 6.51 -2.72
C VAL A 109 0.94 6.22 -2.38
N TYR A 110 0.11 7.26 -2.48
CA TYR A 110 -1.34 7.20 -2.28
C TYR A 110 -2.03 8.31 -3.08
N VAL A 111 -3.35 8.25 -3.19
CA VAL A 111 -4.16 9.22 -3.93
C VAL A 111 -4.94 10.13 -2.97
N THR A 112 -4.74 11.44 -3.10
CA THR A 112 -5.54 12.50 -2.45
C THR A 112 -5.90 13.57 -3.46
N GLY A 113 -7.10 14.15 -3.38
CA GLY A 113 -7.51 15.23 -4.29
C GLY A 113 -7.40 14.89 -5.78
N GLY A 114 -7.50 13.61 -6.15
CA GLY A 114 -7.31 13.14 -7.52
C GLY A 114 -5.86 13.24 -8.03
N LYS A 115 -4.86 13.30 -7.15
CA LYS A 115 -3.43 13.32 -7.49
C LYS A 115 -2.67 12.21 -6.77
N PHE A 116 -1.64 11.67 -7.42
CA PHE A 116 -0.66 10.83 -6.76
C PHE A 116 0.19 11.69 -5.84
N MET A 117 0.29 11.28 -4.59
CA MET A 117 1.18 11.86 -3.59
C MET A 117 2.23 10.85 -3.20
N GLN A 118 3.45 11.31 -2.96
CA GLN A 118 4.52 10.52 -2.38
C GLN A 118 4.88 11.08 -1.01
N PHE A 119 4.77 10.23 -0.01
CA PHE A 119 5.40 10.44 1.27
C PHE A 119 6.83 9.92 1.21
N ASN A 120 7.79 10.83 1.36
CA ASN A 120 9.20 10.50 1.41
C ASN A 120 9.57 10.01 2.80
N VAL A 121 9.98 8.75 2.90
CA VAL A 121 10.22 8.06 4.17
C VAL A 121 11.52 8.54 4.83
N SER A 122 12.52 8.93 4.06
CA SER A 122 13.75 9.48 4.63
C SER A 122 13.58 10.87 5.26
N THR A 123 12.63 11.67 4.76
CA THR A 123 12.47 13.08 5.17
C THR A 123 11.19 13.36 5.95
N GLY A 124 10.22 12.43 5.94
CA GLY A 124 8.90 12.61 6.54
C GLY A 124 8.01 13.64 5.85
N LYS A 125 8.33 14.02 4.59
CA LYS A 125 7.61 15.04 3.82
C LYS A 125 6.76 14.43 2.71
N THR A 126 5.62 15.04 2.42
CA THR A 126 4.73 14.65 1.33
C THR A 126 4.86 15.61 0.17
N ASN A 127 5.07 15.08 -1.04
CA ASN A 127 5.08 15.83 -2.29
C ASN A 127 4.06 15.27 -3.28
N GLN A 128 3.56 16.12 -4.18
CA GLN A 128 2.74 15.67 -5.31
C GLN A 128 3.65 15.04 -6.37
N LEU A 129 3.26 13.87 -6.89
CA LEU A 129 3.99 13.11 -7.91
C LEU A 129 3.45 13.25 -9.32
N SER A 130 2.21 13.70 -9.47
CA SER A 130 1.53 13.70 -10.76
C SER A 130 0.85 15.03 -11.01
N THR A 131 0.92 15.50 -12.24
CA THR A 131 0.15 16.63 -12.74
C THR A 131 -1.23 16.23 -13.28
N PHE A 132 -1.41 14.98 -13.72
CA PHE A 132 -2.66 14.43 -14.27
C PHE A 132 -3.58 13.86 -13.18
N ASN A 133 -4.75 13.35 -13.57
CA ASN A 133 -5.75 12.80 -12.64
C ASN A 133 -5.41 11.35 -12.25
N ALA A 134 -5.21 11.12 -10.96
CA ALA A 134 -4.94 9.82 -10.38
C ALA A 134 -6.23 9.08 -10.04
N HIS A 135 -6.32 7.83 -10.47
CA HIS A 135 -7.42 6.94 -10.16
C HIS A 135 -7.20 6.26 -8.79
N PRO A 136 -8.24 6.10 -7.94
CA PRO A 136 -8.09 5.47 -6.63
C PRO A 136 -7.56 4.03 -6.68
N SER A 137 -7.89 3.32 -7.76
CA SER A 137 -7.39 1.99 -8.07
C SER A 137 -6.26 2.10 -9.09
N PHE A 138 -5.04 1.90 -8.64
CA PHE A 138 -3.82 1.88 -9.45
C PHE A 138 -2.92 0.71 -9.04
N THR A 139 -1.99 0.37 -9.92
CA THR A 139 -0.98 -0.66 -9.70
C THR A 139 0.40 -0.05 -9.84
N VAL A 140 1.33 -0.48 -8.99
CA VAL A 140 2.76 -0.21 -9.17
C VAL A 140 3.33 -1.34 -10.01
N ALA A 141 3.77 -1.04 -11.23
CA ALA A 141 4.34 -2.04 -12.13
C ALA A 141 5.83 -2.28 -11.85
N CYS A 142 6.56 -1.24 -11.45
CA CYS A 142 7.93 -1.24 -10.95
C CYS A 142 8.17 0.02 -10.10
N ASP A 143 9.40 0.27 -9.66
CA ASP A 143 9.82 1.49 -8.94
C ASP A 143 9.77 2.78 -9.77
N ARG A 144 9.49 2.71 -11.08
CA ARG A 144 9.37 3.87 -11.98
C ARG A 144 7.98 4.05 -12.56
N PHE A 145 7.19 2.99 -12.70
CA PHE A 145 5.93 3.03 -13.43
C PHE A 145 4.72 2.75 -12.54
N ILE A 146 3.75 3.67 -12.59
CA ILE A 146 2.42 3.53 -12.01
C ILE A 146 1.43 3.32 -13.16
N THR A 147 0.49 2.40 -13.00
CA THR A 147 -0.52 2.11 -14.03
C THR A 147 -1.92 2.25 -13.47
N GLN A 148 -2.84 2.80 -14.25
CA GLN A 148 -4.24 2.94 -13.85
C GLN A 148 -5.19 2.68 -15.03
N TYR A 149 -6.38 2.16 -14.72
CA TYR A 149 -7.44 2.07 -15.71
C TYR A 149 -7.99 3.45 -16.06
N ARG A 150 -8.38 3.62 -17.32
CA ARG A 150 -9.19 4.78 -17.74
C ARG A 150 -10.67 4.48 -17.54
N SER A 151 -11.50 5.53 -17.62
CA SER A 151 -12.94 5.48 -17.33
C SER A 151 -13.71 4.40 -18.10
N SER A 152 -13.24 3.97 -19.28
CA SER A 152 -13.86 2.93 -20.11
C SER A 152 -13.53 1.50 -19.68
N GLY A 153 -12.51 1.29 -18.84
CA GLY A 153 -11.99 -0.03 -18.46
C GLY A 153 -11.37 -0.84 -19.61
N GLN A 154 -11.40 -0.33 -20.84
CA GLN A 154 -10.80 -0.94 -22.04
C GLN A 154 -9.40 -0.39 -22.34
N ASP A 155 -9.06 0.75 -21.74
CA ASP A 155 -7.77 1.40 -21.87
C ASP A 155 -7.12 1.58 -20.50
N PHE A 156 -5.80 1.70 -20.51
CA PHE A 156 -5.01 2.02 -19.34
C PHE A 156 -3.94 3.04 -19.64
N GLU A 157 -3.49 3.69 -18.58
CA GLU A 157 -2.41 4.67 -18.60
C GLU A 157 -1.22 4.10 -17.85
N VAL A 158 -0.03 4.29 -18.42
CA VAL A 158 1.25 4.07 -17.75
C VAL A 158 1.89 5.42 -17.50
N LEU A 159 2.31 5.61 -16.26
CA LEU A 159 2.81 6.86 -15.73
C LEU A 159 4.24 6.62 -15.29
N GLU A 160 5.15 7.21 -16.01
CA GLU A 160 6.56 7.20 -15.65
C GLU A 160 6.84 8.31 -14.64
N VAL A 161 7.27 7.93 -13.44
CA VAL A 161 7.69 8.85 -12.40
C VAL A 161 9.23 8.87 -12.39
N SER A 162 9.80 9.78 -13.16
CA SER A 162 11.24 10.06 -13.20
C SER A 162 11.50 11.57 -13.07
N SER A 163 12.69 12.05 -13.47
CA SER A 163 12.94 13.50 -13.61
C SER A 163 11.95 14.21 -14.55
N ARG A 164 11.26 13.46 -15.42
CA ARG A 164 10.17 13.93 -16.27
C ARG A 164 8.97 13.00 -16.10
N GLU A 165 7.80 13.58 -15.84
CA GLU A 165 6.54 12.83 -15.89
C GLU A 165 6.21 12.52 -17.36
N MET A 166 6.06 11.24 -17.70
CA MET A 166 5.60 10.83 -19.03
C MET A 166 4.36 9.95 -18.91
N ARG A 167 3.35 10.25 -19.72
CA ARG A 167 2.09 9.52 -19.77
C ARG A 167 1.97 8.80 -21.10
N TYR A 168 1.76 7.50 -21.01
CA TYR A 168 1.50 6.64 -22.16
C TYR A 168 0.09 6.08 -22.05
N GLU A 169 -0.62 6.04 -23.16
CA GLU A 169 -1.98 5.49 -23.24
C GLU A 169 -1.95 4.23 -24.10
N PHE A 170 -2.59 3.18 -23.61
CA PHE A 170 -2.66 1.90 -24.29
C PHE A 170 -4.09 1.35 -24.21
N SER A 171 -4.54 0.74 -25.31
CA SER A 171 -5.71 -0.15 -25.26
C SER A 171 -5.29 -1.52 -24.73
N ILE A 172 -6.15 -2.15 -23.93
CA ILE A 172 -5.86 -3.44 -23.31
C ILE A 172 -5.84 -4.53 -24.39
N GLN A 173 -4.70 -5.19 -24.48
CA GLN A 173 -4.44 -6.31 -25.37
C GLN A 173 -3.74 -7.43 -24.59
N PRO A 174 -3.81 -8.70 -25.03
CA PRO A 174 -3.16 -9.81 -24.33
C PRO A 174 -1.68 -9.56 -24.04
N ASN A 175 -0.97 -9.01 -25.03
CA ASN A 175 0.46 -8.69 -24.98
C ASN A 175 0.84 -7.48 -24.09
N ASN A 176 -0.11 -6.73 -23.52
CA ASN A 176 0.18 -5.57 -22.66
C ASN A 176 -0.61 -5.59 -21.34
N SER A 177 -1.57 -6.51 -21.19
CA SER A 177 -2.37 -6.73 -19.98
C SER A 177 -1.53 -6.95 -18.72
N TYR A 178 -0.28 -7.42 -18.89
CA TYR A 178 0.66 -7.61 -17.80
C TYR A 178 0.95 -6.33 -17.01
N TRP A 179 0.84 -5.14 -17.62
CA TRP A 179 1.07 -3.85 -16.92
C TRP A 179 0.13 -3.69 -15.72
N LEU A 180 -1.10 -4.18 -15.86
CA LEU A 180 -2.17 -4.06 -14.87
C LEU A 180 -2.09 -5.12 -13.74
N SER A 181 -1.18 -6.09 -13.84
CA SER A 181 -0.99 -7.13 -12.83
C SER A 181 -0.18 -6.63 -11.63
N THR A 182 -0.65 -6.93 -10.42
CA THR A 182 0.04 -6.62 -9.14
C THR A 182 1.17 -7.60 -8.80
N ARG A 183 1.38 -8.64 -9.61
CA ARG A 183 2.45 -9.64 -9.37
C ARG A 183 3.81 -9.09 -9.84
N MET A 184 4.52 -8.42 -8.94
CA MET A 184 5.93 -8.06 -9.11
C MET A 184 6.84 -9.12 -8.47
N ALA A 185 8.01 -9.37 -9.07
CA ALA A 185 9.03 -10.21 -8.45
C ALA A 185 9.78 -9.38 -7.39
N LYS A 186 9.74 -9.81 -6.13
CA LYS A 186 10.48 -9.18 -5.01
C LYS A 186 11.98 -9.54 -5.03
N THR A 187 12.62 -9.53 -6.20
CA THR A 187 14.02 -9.94 -6.32
C THR A 187 14.91 -8.71 -6.53
N ASN A 188 15.49 -8.27 -5.40
CA ASN A 188 16.46 -7.18 -5.18
C ASN A 188 15.90 -5.76 -5.00
N ALA A 189 16.68 -4.95 -4.29
CA ALA A 189 16.37 -3.61 -3.76
C ALA A 189 16.05 -2.52 -4.80
N MET A 190 15.84 -2.90 -6.06
CA MET A 190 15.22 -2.10 -7.10
C MET A 190 14.23 -3.03 -7.80
N CYS A 191 12.93 -2.69 -7.75
CA CYS A 191 11.84 -3.51 -8.28
C CYS A 191 11.80 -3.41 -9.82
N THR A 192 12.91 -3.65 -10.50
CA THR A 192 13.08 -3.48 -11.96
C THR A 192 12.64 -4.71 -12.75
N LYS A 193 12.21 -5.78 -12.08
CA LYS A 193 11.87 -7.05 -12.73
C LYS A 193 10.43 -7.47 -12.49
N LYS A 194 9.71 -7.75 -13.56
CA LYS A 194 8.37 -8.35 -13.51
C LYS A 194 8.40 -9.74 -14.12
N ILE A 195 7.94 -10.73 -13.36
CA ILE A 195 7.78 -12.10 -13.85
C ILE A 195 6.35 -12.24 -14.38
N ILE A 196 6.25 -12.58 -15.65
CA ILE A 196 4.99 -12.93 -16.32
C ILE A 196 5.01 -14.44 -16.55
N ILE A 197 3.96 -15.12 -16.14
CA ILE A 197 3.77 -16.54 -16.42
C ILE A 197 2.52 -16.64 -17.30
N GLU A 198 2.73 -16.93 -18.57
CA GLU A 198 1.65 -17.25 -19.51
C GLU A 198 1.48 -18.76 -19.58
N PHE A 199 0.23 -19.21 -19.59
CA PHE A 199 -0.09 -20.60 -19.87
C PHE A 199 -0.58 -20.73 -21.31
N ASP A 200 0.21 -21.42 -22.11
CA ASP A 200 -0.14 -21.80 -23.46
C ASP A 200 -0.97 -23.08 -23.39
N LEU A 201 -2.29 -22.94 -23.52
CA LEU A 201 -3.27 -24.02 -23.41
C LEU A 201 -3.09 -25.07 -24.51
N GLU A 202 -2.82 -24.63 -25.75
CA GLU A 202 -2.67 -25.50 -26.90
C GLU A 202 -1.38 -26.31 -26.83
N ALA A 203 -0.27 -25.68 -26.39
CA ALA A 203 1.01 -26.36 -26.24
C ALA A 203 1.18 -27.05 -24.87
N ASN A 204 0.21 -26.89 -23.94
CA ASN A 204 0.30 -27.28 -22.54
C ASN A 204 1.63 -26.86 -21.87
N LYS A 205 2.09 -25.64 -22.15
CA LYS A 205 3.39 -25.12 -21.70
C LYS A 205 3.22 -23.83 -20.91
N ARG A 206 4.07 -23.64 -19.90
CA ARG A 206 4.20 -22.36 -19.19
C ARG A 206 5.35 -21.57 -19.81
N LYS A 207 5.06 -20.39 -20.33
CA LYS A 207 6.06 -19.42 -20.79
C LYS A 207 6.31 -18.44 -19.65
N VAL A 208 7.56 -18.34 -19.21
CA VAL A 208 7.97 -17.43 -18.14
C VAL A 208 8.79 -16.32 -18.76
N TYR A 209 8.30 -15.09 -18.68
CA TYR A 209 9.01 -13.90 -19.14
C TYR A 209 9.48 -13.11 -17.94
N ILE A 210 10.72 -12.65 -18.00
CA ILE A 210 11.27 -11.72 -17.01
C ILE A 210 11.47 -10.40 -17.75
N ILE A 211 10.55 -9.46 -17.54
CA ILE A 211 10.70 -8.11 -18.08
C ILE A 211 11.65 -7.36 -17.14
N ASN A 212 12.75 -6.88 -17.70
CA ASN A 212 13.62 -5.92 -17.03
C ASN A 212 13.25 -4.51 -17.50
N PHE A 213 12.95 -3.62 -16.56
CA PHE A 213 12.83 -2.19 -16.80
C PHE A 213 14.18 -1.57 -16.46
N TRP A 214 14.97 -1.24 -17.48
CA TRP A 214 16.24 -0.51 -17.35
C TRP A 214 16.00 1.00 -17.47
#